data_AF-A0A1G8A546-F1
#
_entry.id   AF-A0A1G8A546-F1
#
_cell.length_a   1.000
_cell.length_b   1.000
_cell.length_c   1.000
_cell.angle_alpha   90.00
_cell.angle_beta   90.00
_cell.angle_gamma   90.00
#
_symmetry.space_group_name_H-M   'P 1'
#
loop_
_entity.id
_entity.type
_entity.pdbx_description
1 polymer ?
#
loop_
_entity_poly.entity_id
_entity_poly.type
_entity_poly.pdbx_seq_one_letter_code
_entity_poly.pdbx_strand_id
1 'polypeptide(L)'
;MTRKFSWKSWLSKKKELDLKIQEQRSKRIFTPLLVSIIGGLITVITGIALKYFDNRATLALEDKKFQSSILLKATEAANYQEFSDIIVAFQENGLLALDSAKLTNFRKKRFLAEKIDLIAKNAEPYSIEIPPLKKKPGTTSLIPHYDVPDTIIQSVNNPDNSYWLIVAGGDKDIDAAKYEMKRSVDNGFKDVALFFRQNYYRTAIGKYSSYIDACNTLFDVKEKINNTSYVVRSDKWCANPVYDAEKKLFVCK
;
A
#
# COMPACT_ATOMS: atom_id res chain seq x y z
N MET A 1 92.44 -20.31 -3.04
CA MET A 1 92.02 -19.00 -2.46
C MET A 1 90.52 -18.80 -2.69
N THR A 2 89.70 -19.20 -1.72
CA THR A 2 88.23 -19.02 -1.76
C THR A 2 87.85 -17.71 -1.08
N ARG A 3 87.41 -16.71 -1.86
CA ARG A 3 86.92 -15.43 -1.32
C ARG A 3 85.62 -15.67 -0.55
N LYS A 4 85.66 -15.48 0.77
CA LYS A 4 84.53 -15.57 1.70
C LYS A 4 83.52 -14.46 1.36
N PHE A 5 82.42 -14.82 0.70
CA PHE A 5 81.34 -13.89 0.35
C PHE A 5 80.53 -13.56 1.62
N SER A 6 80.61 -12.31 2.08
CA SER A 6 79.96 -11.87 3.32
C SER A 6 78.51 -11.45 3.04
N TRP A 7 77.56 -12.31 3.39
CA TRP A 7 76.11 -12.07 3.22
C TRP A 7 75.62 -10.75 3.84
N LYS A 8 76.23 -10.30 4.94
CA LYS A 8 75.86 -9.05 5.62
C LYS A 8 76.12 -7.82 4.75
N SER A 9 77.20 -7.80 3.95
CA SER A 9 77.53 -6.64 3.11
C SER A 9 76.67 -6.54 1.85
N TRP A 10 76.12 -7.66 1.38
CA TRP A 10 75.20 -7.67 0.26
C TRP A 10 73.80 -7.16 0.66
N LEU A 11 73.33 -7.56 1.85
CA LEU A 11 72.06 -7.10 2.43
C LEU A 11 72.05 -5.58 2.70
N SER A 12 73.16 -5.01 3.18
CA SER A 12 73.26 -3.57 3.40
C SER A 12 73.24 -2.79 2.08
N LYS A 13 73.93 -3.27 1.04
CA LYS A 13 73.90 -2.67 -0.29
C LYS A 13 72.52 -2.72 -0.94
N LYS A 14 71.77 -3.81 -0.75
CA LYS A 14 70.39 -3.91 -1.26
C LYS A 14 69.46 -2.88 -0.60
N LYS A 15 69.53 -2.74 0.73
CA LYS A 15 68.74 -1.73 1.46
C LYS A 15 69.08 -0.31 1.04
N GLU A 16 70.36 -0.02 0.80
CA GLU A 16 70.79 1.30 0.34
C GLU A 16 70.30 1.62 -1.08
N LEU A 17 70.27 0.62 -1.97
CA LEU A 17 69.70 0.77 -3.32
C LEU A 17 68.19 1.01 -3.28
N ASP A 18 67.45 0.25 -2.46
CA ASP A 18 66.00 0.43 -2.32
C ASP A 18 65.66 1.82 -1.76
N LEU A 19 66.42 2.32 -0.77
CA LEU A 19 66.28 3.68 -0.24
C LEU A 19 66.55 4.74 -1.31
N LYS A 20 67.60 4.59 -2.14
CA LYS A 20 67.91 5.52 -3.23
C LYS A 20 66.84 5.50 -4.34
N ILE A 21 66.27 4.33 -4.63
CA ILE A 21 65.15 4.21 -5.59
C ILE A 21 63.90 4.88 -5.02
N GLN A 22 63.63 4.75 -3.71
CA GLN A 22 62.51 5.42 -3.04
C GLN A 22 62.68 6.95 -3.04
N GLU A 23 63.89 7.44 -2.77
CA GLU A 23 64.20 8.87 -2.72
C GLU A 23 64.16 9.52 -4.11
N GLN A 24 64.61 8.81 -5.15
CA GLN A 24 64.46 9.26 -6.54
C GLN A 24 63.00 9.20 -7.02
N ARG A 25 62.22 8.20 -6.59
CA ARG A 25 60.80 8.11 -6.94
C ARG A 25 59.97 9.21 -6.25
N SER A 26 60.27 9.59 -5.01
CA SER A 26 59.51 10.65 -4.32
C SER A 26 59.75 12.04 -4.92
N LYS A 27 60.98 12.34 -5.37
CA LYS A 27 61.33 13.64 -5.98
C LYS A 27 60.76 13.85 -7.38
N ARG A 28 60.44 12.78 -8.14
CA ARG A 28 59.89 12.92 -9.51
C ARG A 28 58.38 13.10 -9.58
N ILE A 29 57.63 12.71 -8.54
CA ILE A 29 56.15 12.71 -8.60
C ILE A 29 55.57 14.01 -8.01
N PHE A 30 56.33 14.72 -7.17
CA PHE A 30 55.91 15.95 -6.49
C PHE A 30 56.44 17.24 -7.12
N THR A 31 56.44 17.35 -8.45
CA THR A 31 56.55 18.68 -9.06
C THR A 31 55.23 19.45 -8.78
N PRO A 32 55.26 20.67 -8.19
CA PRO A 32 54.06 21.41 -7.81
C PRO A 32 53.08 21.64 -8.97
N LEU A 33 53.59 21.68 -10.21
CA LEU A 33 52.82 21.79 -11.43
C LEU A 33 51.94 20.55 -11.69
N LEU A 34 52.45 19.35 -11.41
CA LEU A 34 51.75 18.09 -11.62
C LEU A 34 50.64 17.87 -10.56
N VAL A 35 50.91 18.28 -9.32
CA VAL A 35 49.89 18.31 -8.25
C VAL A 35 48.76 19.29 -8.60
N SER A 36 49.09 20.45 -9.19
CA SER A 36 48.08 21.44 -9.63
C SER A 36 47.20 20.91 -10.77
N ILE A 37 47.77 20.23 -11.77
CA ILE A 37 47.02 19.63 -12.88
C ILE A 37 46.08 18.53 -12.36
N ILE A 38 46.59 17.62 -11.51
CA ILE A 38 45.77 16.55 -10.92
C ILE A 38 44.67 17.14 -10.04
N GLY A 39 45.00 18.13 -9.20
CA GLY A 39 44.04 18.84 -8.38
C GLY A 39 42.93 19.46 -9.23
N GLY A 40 43.28 20.19 -10.30
CA GLY A 40 42.31 20.78 -11.22
C GLY A 40 41.40 19.75 -11.88
N LEU A 41 41.95 18.60 -12.31
CA LEU A 41 41.19 17.54 -12.97
C LEU A 41 40.21 16.84 -12.00
N ILE A 42 40.64 16.61 -10.76
CA ILE A 42 39.76 16.10 -9.69
C ILE A 42 38.61 17.08 -9.43
N THR A 43 38.86 18.38 -9.38
CA THR A 43 37.82 19.40 -9.17
C THR A 43 36.79 19.40 -10.30
N VAL A 44 37.25 19.28 -11.56
CA VAL A 44 36.35 19.21 -12.73
C VAL A 44 35.48 17.96 -12.69
N ILE A 45 36.07 16.77 -12.45
CA ILE A 45 35.31 15.51 -12.36
C ILE A 45 34.31 15.58 -11.21
N THR A 46 34.72 16.09 -10.06
CA THR A 46 33.84 16.22 -8.88
C THR A 46 32.68 17.18 -9.17
N GLY A 47 32.93 18.30 -9.86
CA GLY A 47 31.87 19.24 -10.26
C GLY A 47 30.86 18.64 -11.23
N ILE A 48 31.31 17.84 -12.21
CA ILE A 48 30.42 17.12 -13.13
C ILE A 48 29.59 16.08 -12.37
N ALA A 49 30.22 15.31 -11.47
CA ALA A 49 29.53 14.31 -10.66
C ALA A 49 28.46 14.93 -9.76
N LEU A 50 28.79 16.00 -9.03
CA LEU A 50 27.84 16.71 -8.17
C LEU A 50 26.65 17.25 -8.97
N LYS A 51 26.90 17.91 -10.11
CA LYS A 51 25.84 18.42 -10.99
C LYS A 51 24.92 17.31 -11.51
N TYR A 52 25.49 16.13 -11.82
CA TYR A 52 24.71 14.97 -12.23
C TYR A 52 23.81 14.45 -11.09
N PHE A 53 24.34 14.32 -9.87
CA PHE A 53 23.56 13.90 -8.72
C PHE A 53 22.46 14.90 -8.35
N ASP A 54 22.75 16.20 -8.39
CA ASP A 54 21.76 17.26 -8.14
C ASP A 54 20.64 17.26 -9.18
N ASN A 55 20.97 17.09 -10.46
CA ASN A 55 19.97 17.00 -11.53
C ASN A 55 19.09 15.74 -11.36
N ARG A 56 19.68 14.59 -11.03
CA ARG A 56 18.92 13.37 -10.76
C ARG A 56 18.01 13.50 -9.54
N ALA A 57 18.48 14.14 -8.47
CA ALA A 57 17.67 14.41 -7.29
C ALA A 57 16.50 15.36 -7.62
N THR A 58 16.74 16.38 -8.44
CA THR A 58 15.72 17.34 -8.88
C THR A 58 14.66 16.64 -9.74
N LEU A 59 15.06 15.85 -10.74
CA LEU A 59 14.15 15.06 -11.56
C LEU A 59 13.31 14.08 -10.73
N ALA A 60 13.93 13.42 -9.73
CA ALA A 60 13.21 12.53 -8.83
C ALA A 60 12.20 13.26 -7.92
N LEU A 61 12.47 14.52 -7.56
CA LEU A 61 11.52 15.35 -6.80
C LEU A 61 10.38 15.85 -7.69
N GLU A 62 10.67 16.22 -8.93
CA GLU A 62 9.66 16.62 -9.91
C GLU A 62 8.70 15.48 -10.23
N ASP A 63 9.21 14.26 -10.45
CA ASP A 63 8.38 13.07 -10.66
C ASP A 63 7.48 12.78 -9.45
N LYS A 64 8.00 12.87 -8.23
CA LYS A 64 7.18 12.73 -7.01
C LYS A 64 6.11 13.80 -6.90
N LYS A 65 6.42 15.07 -7.24
CA LYS A 65 5.45 16.17 -7.25
C LYS A 65 4.37 15.92 -8.29
N PHE A 66 4.75 15.47 -9.49
CA PHE A 66 3.83 15.13 -10.56
C PHE A 66 2.90 13.97 -10.18
N GLN A 67 3.45 12.89 -9.62
CA GLN A 67 2.63 11.78 -9.11
C GLN A 67 1.68 12.25 -8.00
N SER A 68 2.13 13.12 -7.10
CA SER A 68 1.27 13.67 -6.04
C SER A 68 0.13 14.55 -6.59
N SER A 69 0.38 15.34 -7.64
CA SER A 69 -0.66 16.19 -8.25
C SER A 69 -1.69 15.36 -9.03
N ILE A 70 -1.25 14.29 -9.69
CA ILE A 70 -2.13 13.32 -10.35
C ILE A 70 -3.03 12.62 -9.33
N LEU A 71 -2.46 12.15 -8.21
CA LEU A 71 -3.25 11.53 -7.15
C LEU A 71 -4.26 12.51 -6.55
N LEU A 72 -3.87 13.76 -6.34
CA LEU A 72 -4.79 14.80 -5.87
C LEU A 72 -5.95 15.00 -6.84
N LYS A 73 -5.67 15.08 -8.15
CA LYS A 73 -6.71 15.16 -9.17
C LYS A 73 -7.63 13.94 -9.18
N ALA A 74 -7.10 12.74 -8.94
CA ALA A 74 -7.94 11.56 -8.79
C ALA A 74 -8.87 11.68 -7.57
N THR A 75 -8.39 12.22 -6.45
CA THR A 75 -9.20 12.38 -5.22
C THR A 75 -10.35 13.37 -5.35
N GLU A 76 -10.35 14.23 -6.38
CA GLU A 76 -11.44 15.15 -6.69
C GLU A 76 -12.68 14.44 -7.28
N ALA A 77 -12.54 13.19 -7.74
CA ALA A 77 -13.64 12.40 -8.27
C ALA A 77 -14.77 12.24 -7.24
N ALA A 78 -16.01 12.36 -7.73
CA ALA A 78 -17.19 12.44 -6.87
C ALA A 78 -17.50 11.10 -6.19
N ASN A 79 -17.21 9.99 -6.86
CA ASN A 79 -17.50 8.63 -6.40
C ASN A 79 -16.26 7.72 -6.51
N TYR A 80 -16.27 6.61 -5.78
CA TYR A 80 -15.19 5.64 -5.76
C TYR A 80 -14.94 4.99 -7.13
N GLN A 81 -15.98 4.80 -7.95
CA GLN A 81 -15.84 4.14 -9.24
C GLN A 81 -14.99 4.98 -10.20
N GLU A 82 -15.35 6.24 -10.38
CA GLU A 82 -14.61 7.21 -11.18
C GLU A 82 -13.18 7.38 -10.66
N PHE A 83 -13.03 7.50 -9.33
CA PHE A 83 -11.72 7.51 -8.70
C PHE A 83 -10.88 6.28 -9.06
N SER A 84 -11.47 5.08 -8.97
CA SER A 84 -10.78 3.81 -9.25
C SER A 84 -10.36 3.74 -10.72
N ASP A 85 -11.24 4.14 -11.63
CA ASP A 85 -11.00 4.09 -13.07
C ASP A 85 -9.89 5.08 -13.48
N ILE A 86 -9.89 6.28 -12.91
CA ILE A 86 -8.82 7.28 -13.11
C ILE A 86 -7.46 6.72 -12.63
N ILE A 87 -7.44 6.11 -11.44
CA ILE A 87 -6.22 5.55 -10.86
C ILE A 87 -5.66 4.40 -11.71
N VAL A 88 -6.52 3.50 -12.18
CA VAL A 88 -6.12 2.39 -13.06
C VAL A 88 -5.58 2.94 -14.38
N ALA A 89 -6.27 3.91 -14.99
CA ALA A 89 -5.80 4.54 -16.22
C ALA A 89 -4.41 5.20 -16.05
N PHE A 90 -4.16 5.88 -14.93
CA PHE A 90 -2.84 6.47 -14.66
C PHE A 90 -1.74 5.42 -14.49
N GLN A 91 -2.05 4.26 -13.91
CA GLN A 91 -1.11 3.15 -13.81
C GLN A 91 -0.82 2.52 -15.18
N GLU A 92 -1.86 2.26 -15.98
CA GLU A 92 -1.74 1.66 -17.31
C GLU A 92 -0.94 2.53 -18.28
N ASN A 93 -1.09 3.86 -18.16
CA ASN A 93 -0.32 4.83 -18.96
C ASN A 93 1.09 5.10 -18.41
N GLY A 94 1.52 4.43 -17.34
CA GLY A 94 2.84 4.61 -16.74
C GLY A 94 3.05 5.95 -16.02
N LEU A 95 1.97 6.69 -15.72
CA LEU A 95 2.04 7.97 -15.01
C LEU A 95 2.13 7.80 -13.49
N LEU A 96 1.76 6.63 -12.97
CA LEU A 96 1.91 6.25 -11.57
C LEU A 96 2.83 5.03 -11.43
N ALA A 97 4.02 5.26 -10.87
CA ALA A 97 4.98 4.21 -10.50
C ALA A 97 4.77 3.73 -9.04
N LEU A 98 3.52 3.61 -8.60
CA LEU A 98 3.20 3.13 -7.26
C LEU A 98 3.16 1.60 -7.22
N ASP A 99 3.65 1.05 -6.11
CA ASP A 99 3.49 -0.36 -5.83
C ASP A 99 2.01 -0.76 -5.75
N SER A 100 1.67 -1.89 -6.36
CA SER A 100 0.30 -2.43 -6.42
C SER A 100 -0.35 -2.54 -5.02
N ALA A 101 0.41 -2.94 -4.00
CA ALA A 101 -0.11 -3.06 -2.64
C ALA A 101 -0.47 -1.70 -2.03
N LYS A 102 0.34 -0.66 -2.29
CA LYS A 102 0.04 0.71 -1.85
C LYS A 102 -1.20 1.26 -2.55
N LEU A 103 -1.34 0.97 -3.84
CA LEU A 103 -2.49 1.41 -4.63
C LEU A 103 -3.79 0.77 -4.15
N THR A 104 -3.78 -0.54 -3.90
CA THR A 104 -4.92 -1.27 -3.35
C THR A 104 -5.32 -0.71 -1.99
N ASN A 105 -4.35 -0.42 -1.10
CA ASN A 105 -4.63 0.23 0.18
C ASN A 105 -5.23 1.63 0.03
N PHE A 106 -4.76 2.40 -0.97
CA PHE A 106 -5.29 3.73 -1.25
C PHE A 106 -6.74 3.66 -1.75
N ARG A 107 -7.03 2.77 -2.70
CA ARG A 107 -8.38 2.48 -3.19
C ARG A 107 -9.30 2.04 -2.05
N LYS A 108 -8.83 1.13 -1.20
CA LYS A 108 -9.58 0.63 -0.05
C LYS A 108 -9.93 1.73 0.96
N LYS A 109 -8.99 2.63 1.27
CA LYS A 109 -9.25 3.78 2.14
C LYS A 109 -10.30 4.73 1.56
N ARG A 110 -10.21 5.04 0.26
CA ARG A 110 -11.20 5.90 -0.42
C ARG A 110 -12.59 5.25 -0.42
N PHE A 111 -12.66 3.95 -0.70
CA PHE A 111 -13.90 3.18 -0.66
C PHE A 111 -14.56 3.25 0.73
N LEU A 112 -13.80 3.01 1.79
CA LEU A 112 -14.30 3.09 3.16
C LEU A 112 -14.78 4.49 3.54
N ALA A 113 -14.03 5.53 3.17
CA ALA A 113 -14.40 6.91 3.44
C ALA A 113 -15.76 7.28 2.82
N GLU A 114 -16.02 6.85 1.57
CA GLU A 114 -17.31 7.07 0.93
C GLU A 114 -18.45 6.32 1.64
N LYS A 115 -18.23 5.07 2.06
CA LYS A 115 -19.24 4.31 2.81
C LYS A 115 -19.56 4.97 4.15
N ILE A 116 -18.56 5.48 4.85
CA ILE A 116 -18.75 6.22 6.10
C ILE A 116 -19.55 7.51 5.87
N ASP A 117 -19.21 8.28 4.83
CA ASP A 117 -19.93 9.51 4.48
C ASP A 117 -21.40 9.24 4.14
N LEU A 118 -21.68 8.15 3.42
CA LEU A 118 -23.05 7.72 3.15
C LEU A 118 -23.81 7.32 4.41
N ILE A 119 -23.17 6.67 5.39
CA ILE A 119 -23.82 6.39 6.68
C ILE A 119 -24.11 7.70 7.41
N ALA A 120 -23.15 8.61 7.46
CA ALA A 120 -23.29 9.89 8.16
C ALA A 120 -24.43 10.75 7.58
N LYS A 121 -24.64 10.72 6.26
CA LYS A 121 -25.74 11.41 5.58
C LYS A 121 -27.11 10.76 5.78
N ASN A 122 -27.14 9.43 5.89
CA ASN A 122 -28.38 8.66 6.03
C ASN A 122 -28.80 8.41 7.49
N ALA A 123 -27.88 8.60 8.44
CA ALA A 123 -28.22 8.67 9.84
C ALA A 123 -29.01 9.97 10.05
N GLU A 124 -30.30 9.85 10.36
CA GLU A 124 -31.10 11.01 10.80
C GLU A 124 -30.36 11.80 11.89
N PRO A 125 -30.51 13.14 11.94
CA PRO A 125 -29.74 13.98 12.84
C PRO A 125 -30.17 13.72 14.29
N TYR A 126 -29.57 12.72 14.93
CA TYR A 126 -29.39 12.78 16.37
C TYR A 126 -28.34 13.86 16.62
N SER A 127 -28.80 15.01 17.12
CA SER A 127 -27.99 16.13 17.57
C SER A 127 -27.05 15.68 18.69
N ILE A 128 -25.89 15.18 18.30
CA ILE A 128 -24.74 15.10 19.18
C ILE A 128 -24.10 16.49 19.10
N GLU A 129 -24.16 17.26 20.18
CA GLU A 129 -23.33 18.45 20.33
C GLU A 129 -21.86 18.00 20.25
N ILE A 130 -21.23 18.20 19.09
CA ILE A 130 -19.81 17.96 18.91
C ILE A 130 -19.08 19.12 19.60
N PRO A 131 -18.34 18.91 20.70
CA PRO A 131 -17.53 19.97 21.26
C PRO A 131 -16.51 20.44 20.22
N PRO A 132 -16.20 21.75 20.15
CA PRO A 132 -15.45 22.34 19.05
C PRO A 132 -14.08 21.67 18.89
N LEU A 133 -13.84 21.15 17.68
CA LEU A 133 -12.55 20.60 17.24
C LEU A 133 -11.45 21.66 17.43
N LYS A 134 -10.63 21.47 18.46
CA LYS A 134 -9.38 22.22 18.62
C LYS A 134 -8.42 21.81 17.50
N LYS A 135 -8.33 22.64 16.44
CA LYS A 135 -7.26 22.53 15.43
C LYS A 135 -5.92 22.62 16.16
N LYS A 136 -5.12 21.53 16.13
CA LYS A 136 -3.68 21.63 16.42
C LYS A 136 -3.01 22.29 15.21
N PRO A 137 -2.39 23.47 15.37
CA PRO A 137 -1.59 24.05 14.30
C PRO A 137 -0.27 23.27 14.19
N GLY A 138 0.09 22.83 12.98
CA GLY A 138 1.49 22.50 12.67
C GLY A 138 1.84 21.12 12.11
N THR A 139 0.93 20.36 11.51
CA THR A 139 1.32 19.11 10.81
C THR A 139 1.04 19.20 9.31
N THR A 140 2.04 19.61 8.53
CA THR A 140 2.04 19.49 7.07
C THR A 140 2.25 18.02 6.69
N SER A 141 1.23 17.20 6.89
CA SER A 141 1.13 15.88 6.27
C SER A 141 0.32 16.03 4.98
N LEU A 142 0.95 15.82 3.83
CA LEU A 142 0.33 15.87 2.49
C LEU A 142 -0.56 14.67 2.17
N ILE A 143 -0.93 13.90 3.19
CA ILE A 143 -1.97 12.87 3.12
C ILE A 143 -2.99 13.26 4.18
N PRO A 144 -4.28 13.46 3.84
CA PRO A 144 -5.31 13.65 4.85
C PRO A 144 -5.30 12.43 5.77
N HIS A 145 -4.78 12.62 6.98
CA HIS A 145 -4.90 11.65 8.06
C HIS A 145 -6.35 11.75 8.50
N TYR A 146 -7.19 10.84 7.98
CA TYR A 146 -8.54 10.68 8.48
C TYR A 146 -8.42 9.98 9.84
N ASP A 147 -8.24 10.78 10.89
CA ASP A 147 -8.51 10.32 12.25
C ASP A 147 -10.02 10.11 12.32
N VAL A 148 -10.44 8.87 12.07
CA VAL A 148 -11.82 8.45 12.30
C VAL A 148 -12.07 8.66 13.79
N PRO A 149 -12.98 9.55 14.20
CA PRO A 149 -13.23 9.77 15.61
C PRO A 149 -13.72 8.46 16.24
N ASP A 150 -13.05 7.98 17.29
CA ASP A 150 -13.44 6.77 18.04
C ASP A 150 -14.90 6.84 18.53
N THR A 151 -15.47 8.05 18.63
CA THR A 151 -16.86 8.31 19.00
C THR A 151 -17.90 7.88 17.97
N ILE A 152 -17.56 7.70 16.69
CA ILE A 152 -18.50 7.13 15.68
C ILE A 152 -18.51 5.59 15.74
N ILE A 153 -17.49 4.98 16.34
CA ILE A 153 -17.32 3.51 16.36
C ILE A 153 -18.26 2.84 17.38
N GLN A 154 -18.75 3.57 18.39
CA GLN A 154 -19.52 2.97 19.49
C GLN A 154 -21.05 2.95 19.31
N SER A 155 -21.63 3.70 18.36
CA SER A 155 -23.10 3.75 18.19
C SER A 155 -23.70 2.68 17.27
N VAL A 156 -22.90 1.74 16.75
CA VAL A 156 -23.37 0.59 15.94
C VAL A 156 -23.07 -0.76 16.64
N ASN A 157 -22.93 -0.76 17.96
CA ASN A 157 -22.91 -2.02 18.71
C ASN A 157 -24.35 -2.51 18.86
N ASN A 158 -24.70 -3.54 18.09
CA ASN A 158 -26.05 -4.10 18.02
C ASN A 158 -26.35 -4.88 19.32
N PRO A 159 -27.33 -4.47 20.14
CA PRO A 159 -27.74 -5.24 21.32
C PRO A 159 -28.50 -6.52 20.96
N ASP A 160 -28.92 -6.66 19.70
CA ASP A 160 -29.55 -7.86 19.16
C ASP A 160 -28.51 -8.73 18.45
N ASN A 161 -28.65 -10.07 18.48
CA ASN A 161 -27.80 -11.08 17.82
C ASN A 161 -27.66 -10.94 16.27
N SER A 162 -28.01 -9.79 15.71
CA SER A 162 -27.70 -9.36 14.37
C SER A 162 -26.19 -9.30 14.11
N TYR A 163 -25.81 -9.73 12.92
CA TYR A 163 -24.51 -9.46 12.33
C TYR A 163 -24.66 -8.97 10.89
N TRP A 164 -23.59 -8.42 10.32
CA TRP A 164 -23.50 -8.03 8.94
C TRP A 164 -22.89 -9.16 8.11
N LEU A 165 -23.43 -9.35 6.91
CA LEU A 165 -23.02 -10.35 5.93
C LEU A 165 -22.62 -9.64 4.64
N ILE A 166 -21.70 -10.23 3.88
CA ILE A 166 -21.43 -9.82 2.50
C ILE A 166 -22.07 -10.86 1.58
N VAL A 167 -23.03 -10.45 0.74
CA VAL A 167 -23.55 -11.30 -0.32
C VAL A 167 -22.58 -11.19 -1.50
N ALA A 168 -21.83 -12.28 -1.75
CA ALA A 168 -20.81 -12.34 -2.80
C ALA A 168 -21.41 -12.62 -4.17
N GLY A 169 -22.55 -13.31 -4.22
CA GLY A 169 -23.23 -13.63 -5.47
C GLY A 169 -24.46 -14.50 -5.25
N GLY A 170 -25.01 -15.01 -6.35
CA GLY A 170 -26.04 -16.02 -6.24
C GLY A 170 -26.60 -16.49 -7.57
N ASP A 171 -27.01 -17.75 -7.57
CA ASP A 171 -27.42 -18.51 -8.74
C ASP A 171 -28.72 -19.28 -8.45
N LYS A 172 -29.45 -19.68 -9.50
CA LYS A 172 -30.60 -20.59 -9.37
C LYS A 172 -30.14 -22.04 -9.20
N ASP A 173 -28.94 -22.36 -9.67
CA ASP A 173 -28.31 -23.66 -9.50
C ASP A 173 -27.51 -23.71 -8.20
N ILE A 174 -27.75 -24.75 -7.40
CA ILE A 174 -27.04 -24.97 -6.15
C ILE A 174 -25.57 -25.31 -6.39
N ASP A 175 -25.22 -25.99 -7.48
CA ASP A 175 -23.85 -26.40 -7.75
C ASP A 175 -22.98 -25.21 -8.20
N ALA A 176 -23.56 -24.30 -8.99
CA ALA A 176 -22.95 -23.01 -9.29
C ALA A 176 -22.70 -22.18 -8.01
N ALA A 177 -23.68 -22.14 -7.10
CA ALA A 177 -23.53 -21.44 -5.83
C ALA A 177 -22.47 -22.10 -4.92
N LYS A 178 -22.39 -23.44 -4.88
CA LYS A 178 -21.32 -24.16 -4.17
C LYS A 178 -19.94 -23.89 -4.76
N TYR A 179 -19.83 -23.75 -6.08
CA TYR A 179 -18.58 -23.37 -6.73
C TYR A 179 -18.12 -21.97 -6.28
N GLU A 180 -19.03 -20.99 -6.22
CA GLU A 180 -18.72 -19.65 -5.71
C GLU A 180 -18.37 -19.65 -4.21
N MET A 181 -19.09 -20.45 -3.41
CA MET A 181 -18.77 -20.68 -2.00
C MET A 181 -17.35 -21.24 -1.83
N LYS A 182 -17.01 -22.28 -2.59
CA LYS A 182 -15.66 -22.87 -2.57
C LYS A 182 -14.60 -21.86 -3.01
N ARG A 183 -14.84 -21.13 -4.10
CA ARG A 183 -13.94 -20.07 -4.57
C ARG A 183 -13.70 -19.02 -3.48
N SER A 184 -14.73 -18.68 -2.70
CA SER A 184 -14.60 -17.74 -1.58
C SER A 184 -13.70 -18.30 -0.46
N VAL A 185 -13.89 -19.56 -0.10
CA VAL A 185 -13.03 -20.25 0.88
C VAL A 185 -11.57 -20.34 0.39
N ASP A 186 -11.37 -20.71 -0.88
CA ASP A 186 -10.04 -20.82 -1.50
C ASP A 186 -9.30 -19.48 -1.55
N ASN A 187 -10.03 -18.35 -1.59
CA ASN A 187 -9.47 -17.00 -1.48
C ASN A 187 -9.21 -16.54 -0.03
N GLY A 188 -9.41 -17.41 0.95
CA GLY A 188 -9.11 -17.17 2.36
C GLY A 188 -10.21 -16.46 3.14
N PHE A 189 -11.43 -16.34 2.58
CA PHE A 189 -12.56 -15.78 3.31
C PHE A 189 -13.11 -16.76 4.36
N LYS A 190 -13.54 -16.23 5.51
CA LYS A 190 -14.06 -17.01 6.64
C LYS A 190 -15.59 -16.95 6.71
N ASP A 191 -16.18 -17.91 7.41
CA ASP A 191 -17.62 -18.00 7.67
C ASP A 191 -18.48 -17.90 6.40
N VAL A 192 -18.03 -18.57 5.34
CA VAL A 192 -18.75 -18.62 4.07
C VAL A 192 -19.90 -19.62 4.19
N ALA A 193 -21.11 -19.20 3.86
CA ALA A 193 -22.31 -20.03 3.91
C ALA A 193 -23.23 -19.78 2.72
N LEU A 194 -24.05 -20.79 2.40
CA LEU A 194 -25.11 -20.68 1.40
C LEU A 194 -26.45 -20.35 2.07
N PHE A 195 -27.17 -19.42 1.45
CA PHE A 195 -28.51 -19.02 1.83
C PHE A 195 -29.47 -19.24 0.66
N PHE A 196 -30.58 -19.93 0.86
CA PHE A 196 -31.65 -19.98 -0.13
C PHE A 196 -32.66 -18.88 0.17
N ARG A 197 -32.78 -17.92 -0.76
CA ARG A 197 -33.66 -16.75 -0.63
C ARG A 197 -34.26 -16.37 -1.98
N GLN A 198 -35.58 -16.18 -2.01
CA GLN A 198 -36.30 -15.72 -3.21
C GLN A 198 -36.03 -16.59 -4.46
N ASN A 199 -35.94 -17.92 -4.29
CA ASN A 199 -35.64 -18.88 -5.35
C ASN A 199 -34.22 -18.77 -5.95
N TYR A 200 -33.26 -18.23 -5.19
CA TYR A 200 -31.84 -18.23 -5.53
C TYR A 200 -31.01 -18.73 -4.35
N TYR A 201 -29.92 -19.43 -4.66
CA TYR A 201 -28.85 -19.77 -3.73
C TYR A 201 -27.85 -18.62 -3.71
N ARG A 202 -27.67 -18.00 -2.55
CA ARG A 202 -26.82 -16.84 -2.32
C ARG A 202 -25.59 -17.28 -1.52
N THR A 203 -24.40 -16.92 -2.00
CA THR A 203 -23.18 -17.08 -1.23
C THR A 203 -23.01 -15.87 -0.32
N ALA A 204 -23.00 -16.09 0.99
CA ALA A 204 -22.74 -15.06 1.99
C ALA A 204 -21.39 -15.31 2.66
N ILE A 205 -20.64 -14.24 2.92
CA ILE A 205 -19.29 -14.27 3.49
C ILE A 205 -19.27 -13.50 4.82
N GLY A 206 -18.62 -14.11 5.82
CA GLY A 206 -18.30 -13.49 7.09
C GLY A 206 -19.51 -13.40 8.03
N LYS A 207 -19.24 -13.06 9.29
CA LYS A 207 -20.24 -12.66 10.29
C LYS A 207 -19.67 -11.47 11.06
N TYR A 208 -19.87 -10.26 10.54
CA TYR A 208 -19.24 -9.06 11.09
C TYR A 208 -20.14 -8.41 12.13
N SER A 209 -19.57 -8.01 13.26
CA SER A 209 -20.30 -7.25 14.30
C SER A 209 -20.62 -5.83 13.84
N SER A 210 -19.73 -5.22 13.05
CA SER A 210 -19.86 -3.84 12.55
C SER A 210 -20.04 -3.77 11.03
N TYR A 211 -20.83 -2.79 10.58
CA TYR A 211 -20.96 -2.47 9.16
C TYR A 211 -19.62 -2.06 8.55
N ILE A 212 -18.77 -1.36 9.31
CA ILE A 212 -17.46 -0.90 8.84
C ILE A 212 -16.53 -2.08 8.58
N ASP A 213 -16.53 -3.09 9.45
CA ASP A 213 -15.75 -4.32 9.26
C ASP A 213 -16.23 -5.12 8.04
N ALA A 214 -17.55 -5.15 7.84
CA ALA A 214 -18.14 -5.75 6.65
C ALA A 214 -17.74 -4.96 5.38
N CYS A 215 -17.76 -3.63 5.39
CA CYS A 215 -17.29 -2.81 4.27
C CYS A 215 -15.79 -2.96 3.99
N ASN A 216 -14.99 -3.10 5.05
CA ASN A 216 -13.55 -3.33 4.95
C ASN A 216 -13.25 -4.62 4.18
N THR A 217 -14.00 -5.67 4.47
CA THR A 217 -13.86 -6.95 3.76
C THR A 217 -14.58 -6.95 2.40
N LEU A 218 -15.66 -6.18 2.25
CA LEU A 218 -16.41 -6.05 0.98
C LEU A 218 -15.50 -5.59 -0.16
N PHE A 219 -14.55 -4.69 0.11
CA PHE A 219 -13.56 -4.27 -0.87
C PHE A 219 -12.80 -5.47 -1.44
N ASP A 220 -12.28 -6.34 -0.58
CA ASP A 220 -11.51 -7.51 -0.98
C ASP A 220 -12.40 -8.55 -1.71
N VAL A 221 -13.66 -8.70 -1.28
CA VAL A 221 -14.63 -9.58 -1.97
C VAL A 221 -14.95 -9.05 -3.37
N LYS A 222 -15.08 -7.73 -3.55
CA LYS A 222 -15.34 -7.12 -4.87
C LYS A 222 -14.19 -7.34 -5.84
N GLU A 223 -12.96 -7.22 -5.36
CA GLU A 223 -11.77 -7.38 -6.20
C GLU A 223 -11.48 -8.86 -6.54
N LYS A 224 -11.71 -9.79 -5.60
CA LYS A 224 -11.30 -11.20 -5.76
C LYS A 224 -12.41 -12.13 -6.22
N ILE A 225 -13.65 -11.85 -5.84
CA ILE A 225 -14.78 -12.76 -6.06
C ILE A 225 -15.72 -12.17 -7.11
N ASN A 226 -16.40 -11.08 -6.79
CA ASN A 226 -17.46 -10.52 -7.62
C ASN A 226 -17.68 -9.03 -7.34
N ASN A 227 -17.52 -8.18 -8.37
CA ASN A 227 -17.66 -6.73 -8.25
C ASN A 227 -19.08 -6.27 -7.86
N THR A 228 -20.12 -7.09 -8.06
CA THR A 228 -21.51 -6.78 -7.69
C THR A 228 -21.85 -7.09 -6.23
N SER A 229 -20.90 -7.62 -5.45
CA SER A 229 -21.10 -7.96 -4.04
C SER A 229 -21.61 -6.77 -3.22
N TYR A 230 -22.40 -7.04 -2.17
CA TYR A 230 -22.98 -6.00 -1.31
C TYR A 230 -23.13 -6.46 0.14
N VAL A 231 -23.14 -5.50 1.07
CA VAL A 231 -23.29 -5.75 2.52
C VAL A 231 -24.76 -5.71 2.91
N VAL A 232 -25.17 -6.62 3.78
CA VAL A 232 -26.54 -6.74 4.29
C VAL A 232 -26.55 -7.00 5.78
N ARG A 233 -27.60 -6.55 6.47
CA ARG A 233 -27.84 -6.89 7.88
C ARG A 233 -28.61 -8.20 7.95
N SER A 234 -28.11 -9.18 8.69
CA SER A 234 -28.64 -10.55 8.72
C SER A 234 -30.14 -10.62 9.08
N ASP A 235 -30.55 -9.91 10.12
CA ASP A 235 -31.94 -9.84 10.62
C ASP A 235 -32.93 -9.27 9.59
N LYS A 236 -32.54 -8.22 8.86
CA LYS A 236 -33.36 -7.57 7.83
C LYS A 236 -33.34 -8.33 6.51
N TRP A 237 -32.22 -8.97 6.20
CA TRP A 237 -32.03 -9.66 4.93
C TRP A 237 -32.63 -11.06 4.94
N CYS A 238 -32.55 -11.77 6.06
CA CYS A 238 -33.08 -13.12 6.22
C CYS A 238 -33.58 -13.26 7.66
N ALA A 239 -34.81 -12.83 7.92
CA ALA A 239 -35.39 -12.90 9.24
C ALA A 239 -35.58 -14.38 9.65
N ASN A 240 -34.92 -14.80 10.73
CA ASN A 240 -34.98 -16.17 11.27
C ASN A 240 -34.54 -17.27 10.27
N PRO A 241 -33.25 -17.31 9.88
CA PRO A 241 -32.75 -18.34 8.98
C PRO A 241 -32.88 -19.74 9.61
N VAL A 242 -33.47 -20.68 8.87
CA VAL A 242 -33.56 -22.09 9.30
C VAL A 242 -32.47 -22.89 8.61
N TYR A 243 -31.62 -23.58 9.37
CA TYR A 243 -30.57 -24.41 8.79
C TYR A 243 -31.13 -25.76 8.31
N ASP A 244 -30.92 -26.06 7.03
CA ASP A 244 -31.20 -27.35 6.41
C ASP A 244 -29.91 -28.19 6.45
N ALA A 245 -29.89 -29.22 7.32
CA ALA A 245 -28.71 -30.05 7.53
C ALA A 245 -28.41 -31.01 6.36
N GLU A 246 -29.44 -31.40 5.59
CA GLU A 246 -29.27 -32.29 4.44
C GLU A 246 -28.60 -31.54 3.29
N LYS A 247 -29.10 -30.32 3.00
CA LYS A 247 -28.57 -29.47 1.92
C LYS A 247 -27.41 -28.58 2.36
N LYS A 248 -27.11 -28.54 3.66
CA LYS A 248 -26.06 -27.73 4.30
C LYS A 248 -26.17 -26.23 3.95
N LEU A 249 -27.38 -25.67 4.03
CA LEU A 249 -27.66 -24.27 3.70
C LEU A 249 -28.66 -23.66 4.68
N PHE A 250 -28.73 -22.33 4.73
CA PHE A 250 -29.74 -21.59 5.48
C PHE A 250 -30.93 -21.23 4.57
N VAL A 251 -32.15 -21.51 4.99
CA VAL A 251 -33.37 -21.14 4.25
C VAL A 251 -33.97 -19.88 4.87
N CYS A 252 -34.16 -18.86 4.05
CA CYS A 252 -34.90 -17.65 4.38
C CYS A 252 -36.37 -17.84 4.01
N LYS A 253 -37.27 -17.70 4.98
CA LYS A 253 -38.72 -17.73 4.75
C LYS A 253 -39.24 -16.34 4.39
#